data_AF-A0A1S3HPG9-F1
#
_entry.id   AF-A0A1S3HPG9-F1
#
_cell.length_a   1.000
_cell.length_b   1.000
_cell.length_c   1.000
_cell.angle_alpha   90.00
_cell.angle_beta   90.00
_cell.angle_gamma   90.00
#
_symmetry.space_group_name_H-M   'P 1'
#
loop_
_entity.id
_entity.type
_entity.pdbx_description
1 polymer ?
#
loop_
_entity_poly.entity_id
_entity_poly.type
_entity_poly.pdbx_seq_one_letter_code
_entity_poly.pdbx_strand_id
1 'polypeptide(L)'
;MCFRSLDGEGNFNWRFIFPLEYLPAEQAMVLRQKEHFWSLDKTEKHVPPKLMIQIWDNDKFSADDFLGTLELDLNRMPKPTKRSGSCSLDQLISAPTMSLFEAKRAYGYWPCYDTTPDGKRELTGKVEMEVEIVTEEEADLKPAGKGQDEPNMNPHLDPPNRPETSFLWFASPWKTLRYIVWRNYKWYIIGGLLLILLLVLVILFIYSIPGVSVEKIFGVNA
;
A
#
# COMPACT_ATOMS: atom_id res chain seq x y z
N MET A 1 0.90 -2.78 -7.90
CA MET A 1 0.03 -1.62 -8.19
C MET A 1 -1.25 -1.82 -7.39
N CYS A 2 -1.37 -1.11 -6.26
CA CYS A 2 -2.55 -1.17 -5.42
C CYS A 2 -3.47 -0.06 -5.89
N PHE A 3 -4.66 -0.40 -6.35
CA PHE A 3 -5.66 0.62 -6.61
C PHE A 3 -6.46 0.85 -5.34
N ARG A 4 -6.27 2.02 -4.72
CA ARG A 4 -7.16 2.60 -3.69
C ARG A 4 -7.48 1.68 -2.51
N SER A 5 -6.56 1.60 -1.56
CA SER A 5 -6.90 1.10 -0.23
C SER A 5 -7.61 2.18 0.57
N LEU A 6 -8.78 1.87 1.16
CA LEU A 6 -9.51 2.78 2.06
C LEU A 6 -9.17 2.58 3.53
N ASP A 7 -8.51 1.46 3.86
CA ASP A 7 -8.18 1.04 5.23
C ASP A 7 -6.66 1.09 5.50
N GLY A 8 -5.86 1.56 4.52
CA GLY A 8 -4.40 1.65 4.62
C GLY A 8 -3.66 0.35 4.30
N GLU A 9 -4.37 -0.73 3.97
CA GLU A 9 -3.81 -2.03 3.58
C GLU A 9 -3.82 -2.23 2.06
N GLY A 10 -2.65 -2.51 1.47
CA GLY A 10 -2.54 -2.85 0.06
C GLY A 10 -2.21 -4.33 -0.13
N ASN A 11 -3.10 -5.07 -0.80
CA ASN A 11 -2.87 -6.48 -1.12
C ASN A 11 -2.23 -6.63 -2.49
N PHE A 12 -1.06 -7.26 -2.52
CA PHE A 12 -0.33 -7.58 -3.75
C PHE A 12 0.04 -9.05 -3.71
N ASN A 13 -0.03 -9.72 -4.86
CA ASN A 13 0.49 -11.07 -4.99
C ASN A 13 1.35 -11.15 -6.25
N TRP A 14 2.60 -10.69 -6.13
CA TRP A 14 3.54 -10.49 -7.23
C TRP A 14 4.84 -11.24 -6.96
N ARG A 15 5.40 -11.82 -8.02
CA ARG A 15 6.73 -12.40 -8.02
C ARG A 15 7.74 -11.50 -8.72
N PHE A 16 8.93 -11.40 -8.14
CA PHE A 16 10.07 -10.77 -8.80
C PHE A 16 11.23 -11.76 -8.83
N ILE A 17 11.95 -11.76 -9.95
CA ILE A 17 13.11 -12.63 -10.17
C ILE A 17 14.28 -11.72 -10.51
N PHE A 18 15.36 -11.86 -9.75
CA PHE A 18 16.55 -11.05 -9.90
C PHE A 18 17.75 -11.99 -10.10
N PRO A 19 18.39 -11.99 -11.28
CA PRO A 19 19.63 -12.74 -11.46
C PRO A 19 20.73 -12.12 -10.60
N LEU A 20 21.48 -12.97 -9.90
CA LEU A 20 22.49 -12.56 -8.92
C LEU A 20 23.73 -13.45 -9.06
N GLU A 21 24.89 -12.85 -9.37
CA GLU A 21 26.18 -13.52 -9.27
C GLU A 21 26.80 -13.24 -7.90
N TYR A 22 26.99 -14.27 -7.08
CA TYR A 22 27.49 -14.14 -5.70
C TYR A 22 28.79 -14.92 -5.51
N LEU A 23 29.78 -14.28 -4.90
CA LEU A 23 31.05 -14.88 -4.50
C LEU A 23 31.05 -15.18 -3.00
N PRO A 24 30.94 -16.46 -2.59
CA PRO A 24 30.87 -16.82 -1.17
C PRO A 24 32.12 -16.45 -0.35
N ALA A 25 33.29 -16.46 -0.99
CA ALA A 25 34.56 -16.15 -0.32
C ALA A 25 34.67 -14.67 0.10
N GLU A 26 34.12 -13.76 -0.70
CA GLU A 26 34.14 -12.31 -0.43
C GLU A 26 32.82 -11.80 0.16
N GLN A 27 31.80 -12.65 0.21
CA GLN A 27 30.42 -12.29 0.58
C GLN A 27 29.88 -11.11 -0.25
N ALA A 28 30.27 -11.04 -1.53
CA ALA A 28 29.97 -9.93 -2.43
C ALA A 28 29.23 -10.41 -3.69
N MET A 29 28.36 -9.56 -4.21
CA MET A 29 27.80 -9.67 -5.54
C MET A 29 28.77 -9.10 -6.57
N VAL A 30 28.90 -9.79 -7.70
CA VAL A 30 29.68 -9.32 -8.85
C VAL A 30 28.75 -8.59 -9.81
N LEU A 31 29.04 -7.31 -10.05
CA LEU A 31 28.38 -6.52 -11.07
C LEU A 31 29.31 -6.31 -12.25
N ARG A 32 28.92 -6.85 -13.41
CA ARG A 32 29.62 -6.61 -14.67
C ARG A 32 28.97 -5.44 -15.38
N GLN A 33 29.62 -4.29 -15.38
CA GLN A 33 29.15 -3.09 -16.09
C GLN A 33 30.18 -2.65 -17.13
N LYS A 34 29.69 -2.17 -18.27
CA LYS A 34 30.50 -1.41 -19.22
C LYS A 34 30.55 0.04 -18.76
N GLU A 35 31.73 0.64 -18.66
CA GLU A 35 31.85 2.04 -18.21
C GLU A 35 31.21 3.02 -19.18
N HIS A 36 31.26 2.71 -20.47
CA HIS A 36 30.54 3.44 -21.52
C HIS A 36 29.97 2.46 -22.54
N PHE A 37 28.93 2.86 -23.27
CA PHE A 37 28.30 2.02 -24.31
C PHE A 37 29.30 1.45 -25.33
N TRP A 38 30.41 2.15 -25.56
CA TRP A 38 31.48 1.81 -26.51
C TRP A 38 32.71 1.16 -25.86
N SER A 39 32.74 0.96 -24.53
CA SER A 39 33.87 0.26 -23.90
C SER A 39 33.81 -1.23 -24.26
N LEU A 40 34.91 -1.75 -24.79
CA LEU A 40 35.08 -3.18 -25.05
C LEU A 40 35.24 -3.93 -23.72
N ASP A 41 35.92 -3.31 -22.77
CA ASP A 41 36.19 -3.88 -21.46
C ASP A 41 34.98 -3.75 -20.53
N LYS A 42 34.63 -4.87 -19.89
CA LYS A 42 33.62 -4.95 -18.83
C LYS A 42 34.36 -4.83 -17.50
N THR A 43 34.05 -3.83 -16.70
CA THR A 43 34.59 -3.69 -15.35
C THR A 43 33.77 -4.54 -14.40
N GLU A 44 34.44 -5.41 -13.64
CA GLU A 44 33.83 -6.18 -12.56
C GLU A 44 33.90 -5.37 -11.26
N LYS A 45 32.74 -5.10 -10.65
CA LYS A 45 32.63 -4.40 -9.37
C LYS A 45 32.04 -5.33 -8.33
N HIS A 46 32.73 -5.46 -7.21
CA HIS A 46 32.27 -6.28 -6.09
C HIS A 46 31.53 -5.37 -5.11
N VAL A 47 30.25 -5.67 -4.87
CA VAL A 47 29.38 -4.87 -4.00
C VAL A 47 28.65 -5.76 -3.01
N PRO A 48 28.27 -5.26 -1.83
CA PRO A 48 27.46 -6.04 -0.91
C PRO A 48 26.10 -6.37 -1.55
N PRO A 49 25.59 -7.60 -1.41
CA PRO A 49 24.31 -8.00 -1.97
C PRO A 49 23.18 -7.35 -1.15
N LYS A 50 22.67 -6.22 -1.61
CA LYS A 50 21.58 -5.48 -0.97
C LYS A 50 20.30 -5.56 -1.78
N LEU A 51 19.20 -5.96 -1.15
CA LEU A 51 17.86 -5.89 -1.69
C LEU A 51 17.20 -4.59 -1.22
N MET A 52 16.82 -3.74 -2.17
CA MET A 52 16.10 -2.49 -1.91
C MET A 52 14.69 -2.58 -2.49
N ILE A 53 13.69 -2.32 -1.66
CA ILE A 53 12.29 -2.30 -2.05
C ILE A 53 11.77 -0.90 -1.80
N GLN A 54 11.22 -0.28 -2.85
CA GLN A 54 10.63 1.05 -2.77
C GLN A 54 9.16 0.97 -3.12
N ILE A 55 8.35 1.66 -2.32
CA ILE A 55 6.91 1.74 -2.49
C ILE A 55 6.59 3.17 -2.93
N TRP A 56 5.89 3.25 -4.06
CA TRP A 56 5.45 4.49 -4.67
C TRP A 56 3.93 4.46 -4.82
N ASP A 57 3.27 5.59 -4.55
CA ASP A 57 1.88 5.76 -4.93
C ASP A 57 1.82 5.91 -6.45
N ASN A 58 0.84 5.27 -7.08
CA ASN A 58 0.69 5.31 -8.52
C ASN A 58 -0.48 6.23 -8.86
N ASP A 59 -0.16 7.51 -9.00
CA ASP A 59 -1.12 8.55 -9.33
C ASP A 59 -1.23 8.71 -10.85
N LYS A 60 -2.46 8.62 -11.36
CA LYS A 60 -2.70 8.75 -12.82
C LYS A 60 -2.55 10.18 -13.35
N PHE A 61 -2.49 11.19 -12.47
CA PHE A 61 -2.62 12.61 -12.85
C PHE A 61 -1.60 13.54 -12.17
N SER A 62 -0.73 13.03 -11.29
CA SER A 62 0.33 13.76 -10.56
C SER A 62 1.66 13.00 -10.66
N ALA A 63 2.76 13.61 -10.19
CA ALA A 63 3.99 12.86 -9.98
C ALA A 63 3.77 11.82 -8.87
N ASP A 64 4.32 10.62 -9.05
CA ASP A 64 4.20 9.52 -8.09
C ASP A 64 4.84 9.91 -6.74
N ASP A 65 4.06 9.84 -5.66
CA ASP A 65 4.53 10.16 -4.32
C ASP A 65 5.28 8.96 -3.71
N PHE A 66 6.45 9.22 -3.12
CA PHE A 66 7.22 8.20 -2.42
C PHE A 66 6.55 7.84 -1.08
N LEU A 67 6.29 6.56 -0.85
CA LEU A 67 5.62 6.08 0.37
C LEU A 67 6.59 5.43 1.36
N GLY A 68 7.70 4.87 0.90
CA GLY A 68 8.68 4.26 1.79
C GLY A 68 9.68 3.35 1.11
N THR A 69 10.76 3.07 1.82
CA THR A 69 11.83 2.17 1.40
C THR A 69 12.10 1.11 2.46
N LEU A 70 12.62 -0.03 2.00
CA LEU A 70 13.19 -1.09 2.81
C LEU A 70 14.51 -1.50 2.18
N GLU A 71 15.58 -1.46 2.95
CA GLU A 71 16.91 -1.91 2.54
C GLU A 71 17.32 -3.12 3.40
N LEU A 72 17.64 -4.23 2.76
CA LEU A 72 18.07 -5.47 3.39
C LEU A 72 19.42 -5.90 2.82
N ASP A 73 20.41 -6.08 3.69
CA ASP A 73 21.66 -6.75 3.35
C ASP A 73 21.43 -8.26 3.38
N LEU A 74 21.57 -8.96 2.24
CA LEU A 74 21.28 -10.39 2.13
C LEU A 74 22.22 -11.26 2.98
N ASN A 75 23.42 -10.77 3.32
CA ASN A 75 24.33 -11.48 4.21
C ASN A 75 23.95 -11.34 5.69
N ARG A 76 23.29 -10.23 6.05
CA ARG A 76 23.02 -9.83 7.44
C ARG A 76 21.63 -9.21 7.58
N MET A 77 20.63 -9.88 7.05
CA MET A 77 19.26 -9.37 7.07
C MET A 77 18.66 -9.52 8.47
N PRO A 78 17.94 -8.52 9.00
CA PRO A 78 17.17 -8.68 10.22
C PRO A 78 16.09 -9.75 10.02
N LYS A 79 15.95 -10.66 10.99
CA LYS A 79 14.93 -11.71 10.91
C LYS A 79 13.52 -11.12 10.74
N PRO A 80 12.70 -11.67 9.84
CA PRO A 80 11.32 -11.22 9.68
C PRO A 80 10.49 -11.53 10.93
N THR A 81 9.46 -10.71 11.15
CA THR A 81 8.44 -11.01 12.15
C THR A 81 7.28 -11.76 11.50
N LYS A 82 6.65 -12.69 12.22
CA LYS A 82 5.54 -13.50 11.67
C LYS A 82 4.20 -12.76 11.62
N ARG A 83 4.08 -11.63 12.34
CA ARG A 83 2.83 -10.88 12.49
C ARG A 83 3.09 -9.40 12.23
N SER A 84 2.18 -8.76 11.51
CA SER A 84 2.23 -7.32 11.23
C SER A 84 2.28 -6.47 12.51
N GLY A 85 1.57 -6.87 13.57
CA GLY A 85 1.54 -6.16 14.86
C GLY A 85 2.89 -6.13 15.61
N SER A 86 3.75 -7.14 15.42
CA SER A 86 5.08 -7.21 16.04
C SER A 86 6.19 -6.54 15.23
N CYS A 87 5.89 -6.10 14.01
CA CYS A 87 6.86 -5.47 13.12
C CYS A 87 7.01 -3.99 13.49
N SER A 88 8.23 -3.58 13.88
CA SER A 88 8.59 -2.20 14.23
C SER A 88 9.96 -1.84 13.65
N LEU A 89 10.31 -0.55 13.59
CA LEU A 89 11.61 -0.10 13.10
C LEU A 89 12.79 -0.63 13.91
N ASP A 90 12.57 -0.92 15.19
CA ASP A 90 13.59 -1.53 16.06
C ASP A 90 14.07 -2.87 15.50
N GLN A 91 13.25 -3.56 14.70
CA GLN A 91 13.64 -4.79 14.01
C GLN A 91 14.85 -4.56 13.08
N LEU A 92 14.98 -3.40 12.44
CA LEU A 92 16.10 -3.12 11.54
C LEU A 92 17.41 -2.84 12.27
N ILE A 93 17.35 -2.49 13.56
CA ILE A 93 18.51 -2.05 14.35
C ILE A 93 18.91 -3.10 15.38
N SER A 94 17.93 -3.68 16.07
CA SER A 94 18.10 -4.51 17.26
C SER A 94 17.76 -5.99 17.05
N ALA A 95 17.16 -6.39 15.93
CA ALA A 95 16.83 -7.80 15.71
C ALA A 95 18.09 -8.63 15.44
N PRO A 96 18.09 -9.92 15.82
CA PRO A 96 19.12 -10.84 15.36
C PRO A 96 19.13 -10.89 13.83
N THR A 97 20.32 -10.84 13.26
CA THR A 97 20.53 -10.93 11.83
C THR A 97 20.64 -12.39 11.39
N MET A 98 20.44 -12.63 10.08
CA MET A 98 20.62 -13.92 9.42
C MET A 98 21.19 -13.70 8.03
N SER A 99 21.89 -14.70 7.50
CA SER A 99 22.29 -14.73 6.09
C SER A 99 21.24 -15.46 5.27
N LEU A 100 20.75 -14.84 4.20
CA LEU A 100 19.82 -15.48 3.28
C LEU A 100 20.49 -16.61 2.49
N PHE A 101 21.79 -16.50 2.23
CA PHE A 101 22.57 -17.54 1.52
C PHE A 101 22.70 -18.84 2.34
N GLU A 102 22.67 -18.74 3.67
CA GLU A 102 22.69 -19.89 4.56
C GLU A 102 21.27 -20.45 4.81
N ALA A 103 20.30 -19.55 5.04
CA ALA A 103 18.93 -19.95 5.32
C ALA A 103 18.13 -20.39 4.08
N LYS A 104 18.59 -20.00 2.87
CA LYS A 104 17.94 -20.10 1.56
C LYS A 104 16.61 -19.36 1.41
N ARG A 105 15.77 -19.30 2.46
CA ARG A 105 14.42 -18.74 2.41
C ARG A 105 14.09 -18.00 3.69
N ALA A 106 13.44 -16.85 3.55
CA ALA A 106 12.93 -16.05 4.66
C ALA A 106 11.53 -15.51 4.33
N TYR A 107 10.58 -15.67 5.24
CA TYR A 107 9.21 -15.21 5.08
C TYR A 107 8.73 -14.45 6.32
N GLY A 108 8.04 -13.33 6.08
CA GLY A 108 7.30 -12.58 7.09
C GLY A 108 7.28 -11.09 6.79
N TYR A 109 7.18 -10.29 7.86
CA TYR A 109 7.01 -8.85 7.79
C TYR A 109 8.32 -8.10 8.05
N TRP A 110 8.55 -7.08 7.22
CA TRP A 110 9.58 -6.07 7.41
C TRP A 110 8.99 -4.67 7.42
N PRO A 111 9.54 -3.76 8.25
CA PRO A 111 9.09 -2.38 8.32
C PRO A 111 9.66 -1.57 7.17
N CYS A 112 8.83 -0.80 6.48
CA CYS A 112 9.24 0.21 5.52
C CYS A 112 9.33 1.56 6.21
N TYR A 113 10.31 2.36 5.83
CA TYR A 113 10.52 3.69 6.40
C TYR A 113 10.69 4.75 5.33
N ASP A 114 10.41 5.98 5.71
CA ASP A 114 10.86 7.16 4.99
C ASP A 114 11.89 7.92 5.83
N THR A 115 12.76 8.65 5.16
CA THR A 115 13.79 9.47 5.79
C THR A 115 13.35 10.91 5.73
N THR A 116 12.91 11.44 6.87
CA THR A 116 12.59 12.85 7.06
C THR A 116 13.83 13.70 6.74
N PRO A 117 13.69 14.97 6.32
CA PRO A 117 14.84 15.86 6.07
C PRO A 117 15.84 15.96 7.23
N ASP A 118 15.37 15.73 8.46
CA ASP A 118 16.18 15.68 9.68
C ASP A 118 17.04 14.39 9.83
N GLY A 119 16.99 13.48 8.86
CA GLY A 119 17.73 12.21 8.84
C GLY A 119 17.15 11.12 9.75
N LYS A 120 15.99 11.36 10.37
CA LYS A 120 15.29 10.36 11.19
C LYS A 120 14.46 9.43 10.30
N ARG A 121 14.46 8.14 10.66
CA ARG A 121 13.65 7.11 9.99
C ARG A 121 12.28 7.05 10.65
N GLU A 122 11.22 7.28 9.89
CA GLU A 122 9.84 7.17 10.34
C GLU A 122 9.17 5.97 9.67
N LEU A 123 8.38 5.22 10.44
CA LEU A 123 7.72 4.01 9.95
C LEU A 123 6.55 4.43 9.07
N THR A 124 6.63 4.16 7.76
CA THR A 124 5.57 4.51 6.82
C THR A 124 4.68 3.33 6.45
N GLY A 125 5.22 2.11 6.51
CA GLY A 125 4.48 0.92 6.12
C GLY A 125 5.11 -0.37 6.59
N LYS A 126 4.46 -1.48 6.26
CA LYS A 126 4.95 -2.83 6.55
C LYS A 126 4.73 -3.67 5.30
N VAL A 127 5.76 -4.39 4.88
CA VAL A 127 5.68 -5.28 3.73
C VAL A 127 5.73 -6.72 4.20
N GLU A 128 4.75 -7.50 3.78
CA GLU A 128 4.79 -8.96 3.88
C GLU A 128 5.42 -9.51 2.61
N MET A 129 6.49 -10.28 2.75
CA MET A 129 7.12 -10.88 1.59
C MET A 129 7.83 -12.18 1.94
N GLU A 130 8.12 -12.93 0.90
CA GLU A 130 8.99 -14.08 0.93
C GLU A 130 10.19 -13.81 0.02
N VAL A 131 11.39 -14.03 0.56
CA VAL A 131 12.63 -13.92 -0.20
C VAL A 131 13.29 -15.28 -0.20
N GLU A 132 13.60 -15.80 -1.39
CA GLU A 132 14.22 -17.10 -1.60
C GLU A 132 15.42 -16.95 -2.54
N ILE A 133 16.51 -17.64 -2.20
CA ILE A 133 17.68 -17.80 -3.07
C ILE A 133 17.65 -19.23 -3.62
N VAL A 134 17.62 -19.30 -4.95
CA VAL A 134 17.67 -20.56 -5.71
C VAL A 134 18.92 -20.58 -6.57
N THR A 135 19.44 -21.78 -6.85
CA THR A 135 20.49 -21.94 -7.86
C THR A 135 19.91 -21.83 -9.26
N GLU A 136 20.77 -21.61 -10.26
CA GLU A 136 20.36 -21.59 -11.67
C GLU A 136 19.68 -22.90 -12.08
N GLU A 137 20.23 -24.05 -11.67
CA GLU A 137 19.64 -25.36 -11.92
C GLU A 137 18.23 -25.51 -11.30
N GLU A 138 18.03 -25.03 -10.07
CA GLU A 138 16.73 -25.05 -9.41
C GLU A 138 15.72 -24.11 -10.11
N ALA A 139 16.18 -22.96 -10.59
CA ALA A 139 15.37 -21.98 -11.30
C ALA A 139 14.92 -22.51 -12.68
N ASP A 140 15.79 -23.22 -13.40
CA ASP A 140 15.46 -23.83 -14.70
C ASP A 140 14.43 -24.97 -14.55
N LEU A 141 14.53 -25.75 -13.48
CA LEU A 141 13.56 -26.81 -13.16
C LEU A 141 12.20 -26.25 -12.73
N LYS A 142 12.18 -25.03 -12.19
CA LYS A 142 10.98 -24.37 -11.66
C LYS A 142 10.81 -22.99 -12.29
N PRO A 143 10.51 -22.91 -13.60
CA PRO A 143 10.36 -21.63 -14.25
C PRO A 143 9.20 -20.87 -13.61
N ALA A 144 9.38 -19.57 -13.46
CA ALA A 144 8.42 -18.67 -12.85
C ALA A 144 8.28 -17.40 -13.70
N GLY A 145 7.05 -16.97 -13.93
CA GLY A 145 6.77 -15.72 -14.63
C GLY A 145 7.02 -14.49 -13.74
N LYS A 146 7.12 -13.32 -14.38
CA LYS A 146 7.25 -12.04 -13.68
C LYS A 146 5.88 -11.57 -13.20
N GLY A 147 5.77 -11.13 -11.95
CA GLY A 147 4.51 -10.64 -11.38
C GLY A 147 3.47 -11.75 -11.27
N GLN A 148 2.51 -11.76 -12.18
CA GLN A 148 1.47 -12.79 -12.32
C GLN A 148 1.49 -13.45 -13.70
N ASP A 149 2.52 -13.19 -14.50
CA ASP A 149 2.66 -13.77 -15.82
C ASP A 149 2.91 -15.28 -15.72
N GLU A 150 2.59 -16.02 -16.78
CA GLU A 150 2.95 -17.43 -16.89
C GLU A 150 4.48 -17.59 -17.01
N PRO A 151 5.09 -18.65 -16.45
CA PRO A 151 4.48 -19.76 -15.72
C PRO A 151 4.24 -19.46 -14.23
N ASN A 152 3.01 -19.71 -13.76
CA ASN A 152 2.58 -19.45 -12.38
C ASN A 152 2.39 -20.76 -11.59
N MET A 153 3.45 -21.56 -11.46
CA MET A 153 3.36 -22.88 -10.81
C MET A 153 4.20 -23.00 -9.54
N ASN A 154 5.31 -22.27 -9.44
CA ASN A 154 6.31 -22.49 -8.39
C ASN A 154 6.68 -21.20 -7.65
N PRO A 155 5.96 -20.83 -6.57
CA PRO A 155 4.64 -21.31 -6.14
C PRO A 155 3.49 -20.80 -7.04
N HIS A 156 2.26 -21.28 -6.85
CA HIS A 156 1.08 -20.69 -7.48
C HIS A 156 0.70 -19.39 -6.76
N LEU A 157 0.64 -18.27 -7.48
CA LEU A 157 0.16 -16.99 -6.96
C LEU A 157 -1.29 -16.76 -7.38
N ASP A 158 -2.18 -16.76 -6.41
CA ASP A 158 -3.57 -16.37 -6.64
C ASP A 158 -3.66 -14.88 -7.02
N PRO A 159 -4.68 -14.45 -7.79
CA PRO A 159 -4.94 -13.03 -7.99
C PRO A 159 -5.09 -12.31 -6.64
N PRO A 160 -4.58 -11.07 -6.50
CA PRO A 160 -4.63 -10.35 -5.24
C PRO A 160 -6.09 -10.18 -4.80
N ASN A 161 -6.35 -10.39 -3.50
CA ASN A 161 -7.68 -10.15 -2.94
C ASN A 161 -7.95 -8.65 -2.90
N ARG A 162 -8.64 -8.14 -3.94
CA ARG A 162 -9.00 -6.74 -4.07
C ARG A 162 -10.31 -6.51 -3.31
N PRO A 163 -10.34 -5.69 -2.25
CA PRO A 163 -11.60 -5.34 -1.61
C PRO A 163 -12.52 -4.67 -2.64
N GLU A 164 -13.82 -4.95 -2.57
CA GLU A 164 -14.84 -4.39 -3.48
C GLU A 164 -14.84 -2.84 -3.51
N THR A 165 -14.13 -2.17 -2.62
CA THR A 165 -14.00 -0.72 -2.59
C THR A 165 -13.01 -0.17 -3.63
N SER A 166 -12.18 -1.03 -4.23
CA SER A 166 -11.18 -0.66 -5.25
C SER A 166 -11.75 -0.48 -6.66
N PHE A 167 -13.07 -0.57 -6.85
CA PHE A 167 -13.69 -0.34 -8.15
C PHE A 167 -13.36 1.05 -8.69
N LEU A 168 -13.06 1.10 -9.99
CA LEU A 168 -13.00 2.33 -10.76
C LEU A 168 -14.24 3.16 -10.42
N TRP A 169 -14.08 4.42 -10.02
CA TRP A 169 -15.24 5.28 -9.72
C TRP A 169 -16.24 5.32 -10.91
N PHE A 170 -15.74 5.07 -12.12
CA PHE A 170 -16.51 4.97 -13.36
C PHE A 170 -17.32 3.68 -13.49
N ALA A 171 -16.88 2.57 -12.90
CA ALA A 171 -17.60 1.30 -12.97
C ALA A 171 -18.80 1.25 -12.01
N SER A 172 -18.73 1.97 -10.88
CA SER A 172 -19.80 1.98 -9.88
C SER A 172 -19.96 3.33 -9.15
N PRO A 173 -20.29 4.42 -9.88
CA PRO A 173 -20.32 5.78 -9.32
C PRO A 173 -21.26 5.92 -8.11
N TRP A 174 -22.38 5.18 -8.10
CA TRP A 174 -23.35 5.21 -7.00
C TRP A 174 -22.84 4.57 -5.70
N LYS A 175 -22.02 3.50 -5.78
CA LYS A 175 -21.43 2.85 -4.59
C LYS A 175 -20.35 3.74 -3.97
N THR A 176 -19.49 4.32 -4.81
CA THR A 176 -18.43 5.26 -4.40
C THR A 176 -19.01 6.53 -3.79
N LEU A 177 -20.02 7.12 -4.44
CA LEU A 177 -20.71 8.31 -3.93
C LEU A 177 -21.36 8.02 -2.58
N ARG A 178 -22.11 6.91 -2.45
CA ARG A 178 -22.73 6.52 -1.17
C ARG A 178 -21.68 6.36 -0.07
N TYR A 179 -20.56 5.70 -0.34
CA TYR A 179 -19.54 5.45 0.70
C TYR A 179 -18.81 6.73 1.15
N ILE A 180 -18.36 7.56 0.19
CA ILE A 180 -17.63 8.81 0.48
C ILE A 180 -18.56 9.84 1.12
N VAL A 181 -19.74 10.05 0.54
CA VAL A 181 -20.70 11.04 1.02
C VAL A 181 -21.26 10.63 2.38
N TRP A 182 -21.54 9.35 2.62
CA TRP A 182 -22.02 8.90 3.93
C TRP A 182 -20.95 8.95 5.01
N ARG A 183 -19.68 8.68 4.71
CA ARG A 183 -18.61 8.73 5.72
C ARG A 183 -18.33 10.17 6.17
N ASN A 184 -18.26 11.11 5.24
CA ASN A 184 -17.86 12.50 5.52
C ASN A 184 -19.03 13.44 5.78
N TYR A 185 -20.18 13.23 5.13
CA TYR A 185 -21.32 14.17 5.16
C TYR A 185 -22.56 13.64 5.88
N LYS A 186 -22.53 12.47 6.54
CA LYS A 186 -23.70 11.93 7.26
C LYS A 186 -24.37 12.95 8.19
N TRP A 187 -23.58 13.72 8.94
CA TRP A 187 -24.11 14.70 9.89
C TRP A 187 -24.75 15.90 9.21
N TYR A 188 -24.17 16.38 8.10
CA TYR A 188 -24.76 17.44 7.30
C TYR A 188 -26.06 17.01 6.62
N ILE A 189 -26.12 15.77 6.12
CA ILE A 189 -27.32 15.19 5.50
C ILE A 189 -28.45 15.02 6.54
N ILE A 190 -28.12 14.47 7.71
CA ILE A 190 -29.08 14.34 8.82
C ILE A 190 -29.57 15.71 9.28
N GLY A 191 -28.67 16.68 9.44
CA GLY A 191 -29.00 18.05 9.81
C GLY A 191 -29.92 18.74 8.79
N GLY A 192 -29.63 18.59 7.49
CA GLY A 192 -30.49 19.10 6.42
C GLY A 192 -31.89 18.49 6.41
N LEU A 193 -31.99 17.17 6.60
CA LEU A 193 -33.29 16.47 6.70
C LEU A 193 -34.11 16.96 7.90
N LEU A 194 -33.49 17.15 9.06
CA LEU A 194 -34.16 17.69 10.25
C LEU A 194 -34.63 19.13 10.04
N LEU A 195 -33.82 19.97 9.37
CA LEU A 195 -34.18 21.35 9.06
C LEU A 195 -35.37 21.42 8.09
N ILE A 196 -35.40 20.56 7.07
CA ILE A 196 -36.54 20.46 6.15
C ILE A 196 -37.80 20.01 6.89
N LEU A 197 -37.71 19.00 7.76
CA LEU A 197 -38.83 18.54 8.57
C LEU A 197 -39.39 19.66 9.46
N LEU A 198 -38.51 20.45 10.07
CA LEU A 198 -38.88 21.60 10.88
C LEU A 198 -39.59 22.69 10.05
N LEU A 199 -39.07 23.01 8.86
CA LEU A 199 -39.72 23.94 7.93
C LEU A 199 -41.13 23.49 7.53
N VAL A 200 -41.29 22.21 7.19
CA VAL A 200 -42.60 21.63 6.87
C VAL A 200 -43.56 21.75 8.05
N LEU A 201 -43.09 21.47 9.28
CA LEU A 201 -43.88 21.66 10.49
C LEU A 201 -44.31 23.12 10.68
N VAL A 202 -43.42 24.09 10.45
CA VAL A 202 -43.76 25.52 10.56
C VAL A 202 -44.79 25.94 9.51
N ILE A 203 -44.64 25.48 8.26
CA ILE A 203 -45.60 25.78 7.18
C ILE A 203 -46.97 25.18 7.51
N LEU A 204 -47.02 23.92 7.93
CA LEU A 204 -48.25 23.27 8.35
C LEU A 204 -48.87 23.95 9.57
N PHE A 205 -48.05 24.37 10.54
CA PHE A 205 -48.51 25.13 11.70
C PHE A 205 -49.20 26.40 11.25
N ILE A 206 -48.56 27.23 10.41
CA ILE A 206 -49.15 28.47 9.86
C ILE A 206 -50.46 28.19 9.11
N TYR A 207 -50.48 27.15 8.27
CA TYR A 207 -51.68 26.77 7.51
C TYR A 207 -52.81 26.25 8.40
N SER A 208 -52.47 25.59 9.51
CA SER A 208 -53.43 25.02 10.46
C SER A 208 -53.98 26.05 11.46
N ILE A 209 -53.47 27.29 11.49
CA ILE A 209 -54.05 28.36 12.30
C ILE A 209 -55.41 28.72 11.69
N PRO A 210 -56.54 28.39 12.35
CA PRO A 210 -57.84 28.82 11.85
C PRO A 210 -57.89 30.36 11.86
N GLY A 211 -58.43 30.97 10.81
CA GLY A 211 -58.49 32.43 10.64
C GLY A 211 -59.12 33.20 11.84
N VAL A 212 -59.81 32.48 12.73
CA VAL A 212 -60.43 32.99 13.96
C VAL A 212 -59.42 33.32 15.08
N SER A 213 -58.19 32.78 15.03
CA SER A 213 -57.13 33.12 15.99
C SER A 213 -56.40 34.42 15.66
N VAL A 214 -56.46 34.87 14.39
CA VAL A 214 -55.83 36.12 13.93
C VAL A 214 -56.63 37.34 14.39
N GLU A 215 -57.97 37.23 14.43
CA GLU A 215 -58.87 38.29 14.93
C GLU A 215 -58.67 38.58 16.43
N LYS A 216 -58.34 37.55 17.24
CA LYS A 216 -58.08 37.73 18.68
C LYS A 216 -56.68 38.27 19.01
N ILE A 217 -55.71 38.14 18.11
CA ILE A 217 -54.32 38.60 18.34
C ILE A 217 -54.08 39.99 17.74
N PHE A 218 -54.71 40.32 16.60
CA PHE A 218 -54.54 41.62 15.92
C PHE A 218 -55.63 42.65 16.21
N GLY A 219 -56.64 42.34 17.02
CA GLY A 219 -57.55 43.35 17.58
C GLY A 219 -58.21 44.25 16.55
N VAL A 220 -58.57 43.72 15.38
CA VAL A 220 -59.38 44.47 14.41
C VAL A 220 -60.84 44.10 14.68
N ASN A 221 -61.48 44.92 15.51
CA ASN A 221 -62.94 44.94 15.59
C ASN A 221 -63.48 45.48 14.26
N ALA A 222 -64.41 44.74 13.66
CA ALA A 222 -65.25 45.22 12.56
C ALA A 222 -66.11 46.42 13.01
#